data_AF-A0A821X4G0-F1
#
_entry.id   AF-A0A821X4G0-F1
#
_cell.length_a   1.000
_cell.length_b   1.000
_cell.length_c   1.000
_cell.angle_alpha   90.00
_cell.angle_beta   90.00
_cell.angle_gamma   90.00
#
_symmetry.space_group_name_H-M   'P 1'
#
loop_
_entity.id
_entity.type
_entity.pdbx_description
1 polymer ?
#
loop_
_entity_poly.entity_id
_entity_poly.type
_entity_poly.pdbx_seq_one_letter_code
_entity_poly.pdbx_strand_id
1 'polypeptide(L)'
;MPSHTSSSSYTSTNSNRDSSSKSQNRHRRHVRLEEQNNHYRRNYRPFTIPSSFYNIVHVHRFTSIDTISTLINHFESCYRYSIDTESDRFTNELSLIQVHSIPQHLPSFIVLFELNHLPSSNTLLFEKINLLFRFLFRLGNTIFSWGSMNTELQSVIRMNLFTWPSLALLINLQDAFPGWYSRAQPFCKVCCPVQLLFTVMSSNYSCTCSNASPYVNPGEKWSLQNAIRYTANLFLDKS
;
A
#
# COMPACT_ATOMS: atom_id res chain seq x y z
N MET A 1 2.78 -27.32 -63.83
CA MET A 1 2.18 -26.52 -62.73
C MET A 1 3.31 -25.85 -61.98
N PRO A 2 3.40 -24.51 -61.97
CA PRO A 2 4.61 -23.82 -61.58
C PRO A 2 4.63 -23.46 -60.09
N SER A 3 5.83 -23.62 -59.53
CA SER A 3 6.34 -23.00 -58.32
C SER A 3 6.60 -21.50 -58.54
N HIS A 4 6.09 -20.62 -57.68
CA HIS A 4 6.68 -19.29 -57.44
C HIS A 4 6.39 -18.79 -56.03
N THR A 5 7.46 -18.71 -55.23
CA THR A 5 7.61 -17.88 -54.04
C THR A 5 7.93 -16.43 -54.43
N SER A 6 7.26 -15.47 -53.81
CA SER A 6 7.61 -14.05 -53.66
C SER A 6 6.50 -13.41 -52.82
N SER A 7 6.69 -12.45 -51.92
CA SER A 7 7.86 -11.73 -51.43
C SER A 7 7.37 -10.93 -50.21
N SER A 8 8.15 -10.95 -49.13
CA SER A 8 8.01 -10.06 -47.99
C SER A 8 8.17 -8.59 -48.42
N SER A 9 7.30 -7.70 -47.93
CA SER A 9 7.61 -6.26 -47.82
C SER A 9 6.92 -5.64 -46.60
N TYR A 10 7.74 -5.45 -45.58
CA TYR A 10 7.76 -4.38 -44.57
C TYR A 10 6.56 -3.42 -44.46
N THR A 11 6.03 -3.33 -43.24
CA THR A 11 5.67 -2.04 -42.61
C THR A 11 5.90 -2.11 -41.10
N SER A 12 7.18 -2.08 -40.71
CA SER A 12 7.62 -1.75 -39.35
C SER A 12 7.75 -0.23 -39.27
N THR A 13 6.72 0.48 -38.81
CA THR A 13 6.83 1.94 -38.57
C THR A 13 5.98 2.48 -37.42
N ASN A 14 5.23 1.64 -36.70
CA ASN A 14 4.30 2.13 -35.66
C ASN A 14 4.74 1.93 -34.20
N SER A 15 5.87 1.25 -33.92
CA SER A 15 6.28 0.99 -32.52
C SER A 15 7.03 2.16 -31.85
N ASN A 16 7.71 3.03 -32.60
CA ASN A 16 8.59 4.07 -32.05
C ASN A 16 7.89 5.39 -31.69
N ARG A 17 6.75 5.72 -32.31
CA ARG A 17 5.97 6.92 -31.94
C ARG A 17 5.20 6.75 -30.64
N ASP A 18 4.75 5.52 -30.38
CA ASP A 18 3.93 5.17 -29.21
C ASP A 18 4.74 5.10 -27.90
N SER A 19 6.02 4.70 -27.97
CA SER A 19 6.91 4.64 -26.81
C SER A 19 7.36 6.04 -26.36
N SER A 20 7.64 6.93 -27.30
CA SER A 20 8.00 8.33 -27.07
C SER A 20 6.86 9.12 -26.39
N SER A 21 5.62 8.97 -26.88
CA SER A 21 4.46 9.66 -26.29
C SER A 21 4.13 9.14 -24.88
N LYS A 22 4.26 7.82 -24.65
CA LYS A 22 4.10 7.20 -23.31
C LYS A 22 5.17 7.68 -22.33
N SER A 23 6.41 7.82 -22.78
CA SER A 23 7.51 8.34 -21.96
C SER A 23 7.30 9.81 -21.56
N GLN A 24 6.92 10.67 -22.52
CA GLN A 24 6.61 12.07 -22.26
C GLN A 24 5.41 12.24 -21.29
N ASN A 25 4.37 11.42 -21.45
CA ASN A 25 3.22 11.43 -20.55
C ASN A 25 3.56 10.96 -19.13
N ARG A 26 4.44 9.96 -18.98
CA ARG A 26 4.97 9.52 -17.67
C ARG A 26 5.78 10.63 -17.01
N HIS A 27 6.67 11.29 -17.74
CA HIS A 27 7.48 12.38 -17.22
C HIS A 27 6.61 13.56 -16.74
N ARG A 28 5.63 14.00 -17.54
CA ARG A 28 4.68 15.05 -17.14
C ARG A 28 3.87 14.67 -15.90
N ARG A 29 3.47 13.41 -15.78
CA ARG A 29 2.77 12.92 -14.58
C ARG A 29 3.68 12.97 -13.34
N HIS A 30 4.95 12.60 -13.50
CA HIS A 30 5.93 12.67 -12.40
C HIS A 30 6.13 14.11 -11.92
N VAL A 31 6.37 15.05 -12.83
CA VAL A 31 6.55 16.47 -12.49
C VAL A 31 5.33 17.01 -11.72
N ARG A 32 4.10 16.69 -12.17
CA ARG A 32 2.88 17.11 -11.44
C ARG A 32 2.78 16.51 -10.04
N LEU A 33 3.13 15.23 -9.87
CA LEU A 33 3.12 14.58 -8.57
C LEU A 33 4.17 15.20 -7.62
N GLU A 34 5.33 15.57 -8.15
CA GLU A 34 6.39 16.23 -7.41
C GLU A 34 6.00 17.66 -7.00
N GLU A 35 5.41 18.44 -7.90
CA GLU A 35 4.84 19.76 -7.59
C GLU A 35 3.76 19.67 -6.49
N GLN A 36 2.88 18.67 -6.59
CA GLN A 36 1.83 18.41 -5.62
C GLN A 36 2.40 18.02 -4.24
N ASN A 37 3.42 17.14 -4.21
CA ASN A 37 4.12 16.79 -2.97
C ASN A 37 4.84 17.99 -2.35
N ASN A 38 5.50 18.82 -3.17
CA ASN A 38 6.13 20.05 -2.70
C ASN A 38 5.11 21.04 -2.13
N HIS A 39 3.94 21.15 -2.75
CA HIS A 39 2.83 21.92 -2.20
C HIS A 39 2.41 21.36 -0.83
N TYR A 40 2.24 20.04 -0.68
CA TYR A 40 1.86 19.45 0.60
C TYR A 40 2.92 19.65 1.69
N ARG A 41 4.20 19.41 1.36
CA ARG A 41 5.32 19.62 2.30
C ARG A 41 5.39 21.04 2.86
N ARG A 42 5.00 22.05 2.07
CA ARG A 42 4.98 23.47 2.52
C ARG A 42 3.77 23.82 3.39
N ASN A 43 2.65 23.13 3.21
CA ASN A 43 1.36 23.51 3.81
C ASN A 43 0.93 22.64 5.00
N TYR A 44 1.53 21.46 5.17
CA TYR A 44 1.16 20.51 6.22
C TYR A 44 2.38 20.06 7.01
N ARG A 45 2.20 19.81 8.31
CA ARG A 45 3.26 19.23 9.15
C ARG A 45 3.52 17.78 8.74
N PRO A 46 4.77 17.30 8.79
CA PRO A 46 5.06 15.90 8.51
C PRO A 46 4.40 15.00 9.56
N PHE A 47 3.89 13.88 9.09
CA PHE A 47 3.45 12.79 9.95
C PHE A 47 4.67 12.18 10.64
N THR A 48 4.72 12.28 11.96
CA THR A 48 5.82 11.76 12.78
C THR A 48 5.26 10.98 13.96
N ILE A 49 5.88 9.85 14.26
CA ILE A 49 5.59 9.04 15.45
C ILE A 49 6.86 9.04 16.30
N PRO A 50 6.77 9.28 17.62
CA PRO A 50 7.92 9.14 18.52
C PRO A 50 8.56 7.76 18.41
N SER A 51 9.89 7.71 18.29
CA SER A 51 10.65 6.47 18.17
C SER A 51 10.50 5.55 19.38
N SER A 52 10.11 6.06 20.54
CA SER A 52 9.80 5.26 21.73
C SER A 52 8.61 4.30 21.54
N PHE A 53 7.79 4.49 20.49
CA PHE A 53 6.60 3.66 20.25
C PHE A 53 6.82 2.53 19.25
N TYR A 54 7.99 2.47 18.60
CA TYR A 54 8.26 1.42 17.62
C TYR A 54 9.75 1.10 17.48
N ASN A 55 10.02 -0.14 17.09
CA ASN A 55 11.35 -0.60 16.70
C ASN A 55 11.36 -0.86 15.19
N ILE A 56 12.39 -0.39 14.48
CA ILE A 56 12.62 -0.75 13.08
C ILE A 56 13.57 -1.93 13.02
N VAL A 57 13.22 -2.96 12.25
CA VAL A 57 14.09 -4.12 12.02
C VAL A 57 14.17 -4.42 10.53
N HIS A 58 15.39 -4.39 9.99
CA HIS A 58 15.68 -4.83 8.64
C HIS A 58 15.95 -6.33 8.63
N VAL A 59 15.21 -7.07 7.80
CA VAL A 59 15.34 -8.51 7.63
C VAL A 59 16.02 -8.78 6.29
N HIS A 60 17.25 -9.29 6.38
CA HIS A 60 18.14 -9.63 5.27
C HIS A 60 19.07 -10.78 5.67
N ARG A 61 20.00 -11.17 4.81
CA ARG A 61 20.91 -12.33 4.96
C ARG A 61 21.88 -12.28 6.14
N PHE A 62 22.03 -11.13 6.79
CA PHE A 62 22.90 -10.95 7.96
C PHE A 62 22.11 -10.67 9.25
N THR A 63 20.77 -10.71 9.20
CA THR A 63 19.96 -10.59 10.40
C THR A 63 20.26 -11.76 11.33
N SER A 64 20.49 -11.46 12.62
CA SER A 64 20.82 -12.49 13.59
C SER A 64 19.63 -13.41 13.87
N ILE A 65 19.92 -14.64 14.27
CA ILE A 65 18.89 -15.61 14.68
C ILE A 65 18.11 -15.11 15.90
N ASP A 66 18.76 -14.39 16.82
CA ASP A 66 18.13 -13.83 18.02
C ASP A 66 17.15 -12.71 17.68
N THR A 67 17.52 -11.85 16.72
CA THR A 67 16.64 -10.80 16.20
C THR A 67 15.39 -11.41 15.58
N ILE A 68 15.54 -12.41 14.70
CA ILE A 68 14.37 -13.07 14.09
C ILE A 68 13.54 -13.82 15.14
N SER A 69 14.16 -14.46 16.12
CA SER A 69 13.43 -15.17 17.18
C SER A 69 12.62 -14.20 18.06
N THR A 70 13.16 -12.99 18.31
CA THR A 70 12.42 -11.91 18.97
C THR A 70 11.19 -11.49 18.15
N LEU A 71 11.34 -11.33 16.83
CA LEU A 71 10.22 -11.01 15.95
C LEU A 71 9.17 -12.13 15.92
N ILE A 72 9.59 -13.39 15.91
CA ILE A 72 8.67 -14.54 15.94
C ILE A 72 7.80 -14.49 17.19
N ASN A 73 8.41 -14.33 18.38
CA ASN A 73 7.67 -14.25 19.64
C ASN A 73 6.67 -13.07 19.62
N HIS A 74 7.07 -11.93 19.05
CA HIS A 74 6.17 -10.78 18.89
C HIS A 74 4.99 -11.11 17.96
N PHE A 75 5.27 -11.67 16.78
CA PHE A 75 4.26 -11.98 15.75
C PHE A 75 3.33 -13.11 16.18
N GLU A 76 3.80 -14.01 17.04
CA GLU A 76 2.97 -15.05 17.64
C GLU A 76 1.87 -14.47 18.54
N SER A 77 2.16 -13.39 19.27
CA SER A 77 1.20 -12.71 20.16
C SER A 77 0.36 -11.63 19.48
N CYS A 78 0.82 -11.11 18.33
CA CYS A 78 0.15 -10.04 17.60
C CYS A 78 -0.79 -10.60 16.51
N TYR A 79 -1.94 -9.94 16.31
CA TYR A 79 -2.98 -10.38 15.38
C TYR A 79 -3.43 -9.28 14.40
N ARG A 80 -2.82 -8.09 14.47
CA ARG A 80 -3.16 -6.95 13.60
C ARG A 80 -1.89 -6.36 13.01
N TYR A 81 -1.90 -6.15 11.71
CA TYR A 81 -0.74 -5.66 10.98
C TYR A 81 -1.18 -4.67 9.89
N SER A 82 -0.32 -3.73 9.53
CA SER A 82 -0.41 -3.09 8.22
C SER A 82 0.77 -3.49 7.36
N ILE A 83 0.54 -3.59 6.06
CA ILE A 83 1.53 -3.96 5.07
C ILE A 83 1.57 -2.91 3.95
N ASP A 84 2.79 -2.54 3.55
CA ASP A 84 3.07 -1.75 2.34
C ASP A 84 4.17 -2.44 1.56
N THR A 85 4.25 -2.17 0.25
CA THR A 85 5.25 -2.78 -0.61
C THR A 85 5.97 -1.74 -1.45
N GLU A 86 7.24 -1.96 -1.75
CA GLU A 86 8.02 -1.10 -2.63
C GLU A 86 8.71 -1.93 -3.71
N SER A 87 8.53 -1.51 -4.96
CA SER A 87 9.21 -2.10 -6.11
C SER A 87 10.51 -1.37 -6.41
N ASP A 88 11.50 -2.12 -6.90
CA ASP A 88 12.71 -1.53 -7.46
C ASP A 88 12.35 -0.61 -8.64
N ARG A 89 12.97 0.57 -8.68
CA ARG A 89 12.61 1.61 -9.67
C ARG A 89 13.00 1.23 -11.09
N PHE A 90 13.97 0.34 -11.27
CA PHE A 90 14.50 -0.03 -12.58
C PHE A 90 13.87 -1.31 -13.11
N THR A 91 13.74 -2.34 -12.26
CA THR A 91 13.16 -3.63 -12.66
C THR A 91 11.65 -3.67 -12.51
N ASN A 92 11.07 -2.78 -11.68
CA ASN A 92 9.67 -2.79 -11.26
C ASN A 92 9.27 -4.11 -10.57
N GLU A 93 10.26 -4.86 -10.07
CA GLU A 93 10.05 -6.05 -9.26
C GLU A 93 9.92 -5.66 -7.80
N LEU A 94 9.08 -6.39 -7.06
CA LEU A 94 8.93 -6.19 -5.63
C LEU A 94 10.29 -6.39 -4.92
N SER A 95 10.74 -5.37 -4.21
CA SER A 95 12.06 -5.32 -3.57
C SER A 95 11.99 -5.32 -2.05
N LEU A 96 10.92 -4.75 -1.50
CA LEU A 96 10.74 -4.54 -0.07
C LEU A 96 9.29 -4.79 0.33
N ILE A 97 9.11 -5.50 1.43
CA ILE A 97 7.82 -5.59 2.13
C ILE A 97 7.99 -4.91 3.49
N GLN A 98 7.11 -3.96 3.77
CA GLN A 98 7.08 -3.24 5.04
C GLN A 98 5.90 -3.76 5.85
N VAL A 99 6.16 -4.33 7.02
CA VAL A 99 5.12 -4.84 7.92
C VAL A 99 5.20 -4.08 9.22
N HIS A 100 4.14 -3.34 9.54
CA HIS A 100 3.98 -2.71 10.84
C HIS A 100 3.02 -3.54 11.69
N SER A 101 3.48 -3.98 12.85
CA SER A 101 2.63 -4.67 13.83
C SER A 101 1.82 -3.66 14.65
N ILE A 102 0.58 -4.02 14.96
CA ILE A 102 -0.35 -3.20 15.72
C ILE A 102 -0.71 -3.99 17.00
N PRO A 103 0.21 -4.08 17.97
CA PRO A 103 0.01 -4.84 19.19
C PRO A 103 -0.95 -4.12 20.15
N GLN A 104 -1.48 -4.86 21.12
CA GLN A 104 -2.26 -4.27 22.22
C GLN A 104 -1.39 -3.42 23.17
N HIS A 105 -0.11 -3.79 23.29
CA HIS A 105 0.87 -3.11 24.14
C HIS A 105 2.11 -2.75 23.32
N LEU A 106 2.65 -1.55 23.56
CA LEU A 106 3.85 -1.06 22.91
C LEU A 106 5.11 -1.70 23.51
N PRO A 107 6.24 -1.74 22.76
CA PRO A 107 6.45 -1.13 21.45
C PRO A 107 5.89 -1.95 20.28
N SER A 108 5.58 -1.26 19.18
CA SER A 108 5.33 -1.91 17.89
C SER A 108 6.63 -2.24 17.15
N PHE A 109 6.57 -3.11 16.15
CA PHE A 109 7.65 -3.36 15.22
C PHE A 109 7.28 -2.93 13.81
N ILE A 110 8.18 -2.21 13.16
CA ILE A 110 8.22 -1.96 11.71
C ILE A 110 9.30 -2.89 11.16
N VAL A 111 8.89 -3.94 10.46
CA VAL A 111 9.77 -4.96 9.89
C VAL A 111 9.89 -4.72 8.40
N LEU A 112 11.12 -4.58 7.92
CA LEU A 112 11.47 -4.28 6.54
C LEU A 112 12.12 -5.52 5.92
N PHE A 113 11.38 -6.28 5.12
CA PHE A 113 11.87 -7.48 4.46
C PHE A 113 12.51 -7.13 3.12
N GLU A 114 13.84 -7.15 3.05
CA GLU A 114 14.60 -6.84 1.85
C GLU A 114 14.71 -8.08 0.97
N LEU A 115 13.76 -8.26 0.05
CA LEU A 115 13.56 -9.52 -0.69
C LEU A 115 14.78 -9.94 -1.51
N ASN A 116 15.47 -8.96 -2.12
CA ASN A 116 16.68 -9.18 -2.92
C ASN A 116 17.92 -9.51 -2.06
N HIS A 117 17.79 -9.40 -0.74
CA HIS A 117 18.88 -9.62 0.21
C HIS A 117 18.56 -10.70 1.23
N LEU A 118 17.51 -11.50 1.01
CA LEU A 118 17.20 -12.65 1.84
C LEU A 118 18.30 -13.73 1.75
N PRO A 119 18.50 -14.52 2.82
CA PRO A 119 19.44 -15.64 2.80
C PRO A 119 18.94 -16.77 1.87
N SER A 120 19.84 -17.69 1.53
CA SER A 120 19.49 -18.88 0.73
C SER A 120 18.44 -19.75 1.43
N SER A 121 17.59 -20.40 0.64
CA SER A 121 16.43 -21.19 1.13
C SER A 121 16.78 -22.38 2.02
N ASN A 122 18.02 -22.85 1.97
CA ASN A 122 18.55 -23.97 2.76
C ASN A 122 19.16 -23.54 4.11
N THR A 123 18.97 -22.28 4.52
CA THR A 123 19.54 -21.76 5.78
C THR A 123 18.49 -21.74 6.89
N LEU A 124 18.93 -21.96 8.13
CA LEU A 124 18.09 -21.81 9.33
C LEU A 124 17.46 -20.42 9.42
N LEU A 125 18.18 -19.39 8.99
CA LEU A 125 17.67 -18.02 8.95
C LEU A 125 16.47 -17.90 8.00
N PHE A 126 16.55 -18.49 6.81
CA PHE A 126 15.43 -18.50 5.86
C PHE A 126 14.22 -19.26 6.41
N GLU A 127 14.43 -20.40 7.06
CA GLU A 127 13.35 -21.17 7.70
C GLU A 127 12.62 -20.35 8.77
N LYS A 128 13.37 -19.61 9.61
CA LYS A 128 12.78 -18.72 10.61
C LYS A 128 12.05 -17.53 9.98
N ILE A 129 12.55 -16.98 8.87
CA ILE A 129 11.84 -15.95 8.11
C ILE A 129 10.53 -16.53 7.55
N ASN A 130 10.54 -17.74 6.99
CA ASN A 130 9.34 -18.44 6.54
C ASN A 130 8.32 -18.60 7.68
N LEU A 131 8.78 -19.01 8.86
CA LEU A 131 7.92 -19.11 10.04
C LEU A 131 7.30 -17.76 10.43
N LEU A 132 8.05 -16.66 10.35
CA LEU A 132 7.52 -15.32 10.58
C LEU A 132 6.40 -14.95 9.57
N PHE A 133 6.59 -15.27 8.29
CA PHE A 133 5.55 -15.10 7.27
C PHE A 133 4.31 -15.96 7.55
N ARG A 134 4.49 -17.21 8.02
CA ARG A 134 3.37 -18.06 8.45
C ARG A 134 2.60 -17.43 9.61
N PHE A 135 3.30 -16.88 10.60
CA PHE A 135 2.65 -16.15 11.69
C PHE A 135 1.92 -14.90 11.22
N LEU A 136 2.46 -14.17 10.25
CA LEU A 136 1.82 -12.98 9.68
C LEU A 136 0.52 -13.33 8.95
N PHE A 137 0.54 -14.34 8.09
CA PHE A 137 -0.57 -14.72 7.20
C PHE A 137 -1.47 -15.85 7.75
N ARG A 138 -1.40 -16.15 9.05
CA ARG A 138 -2.24 -17.19 9.69
C ARG A 138 -3.70 -16.77 9.82
N LEU A 139 -4.56 -17.77 9.99
CA LEU A 139 -5.96 -17.58 10.33
C LEU A 139 -6.11 -16.77 11.62
N GLY A 140 -7.07 -15.85 11.64
CA GLY A 140 -7.36 -14.99 12.79
C GLY A 140 -6.59 -13.66 12.79
N ASN A 141 -5.53 -13.54 11.99
CA ASN A 141 -4.86 -12.26 11.80
C ASN A 141 -5.65 -11.35 10.85
N THR A 142 -5.54 -10.04 11.07
CA THR A 142 -6.05 -9.00 10.18
C THR A 142 -4.89 -8.16 9.65
N ILE A 143 -4.81 -8.01 8.32
CA ILE A 143 -3.77 -7.25 7.64
C ILE A 143 -4.42 -6.10 6.86
N PHE A 144 -4.04 -4.87 7.19
CA PHE A 144 -4.48 -3.66 6.51
C PHE A 144 -3.48 -3.25 5.43
N SER A 145 -3.96 -2.82 4.28
CA SER A 145 -3.10 -2.33 3.20
C SER A 145 -3.77 -1.16 2.47
N TRP A 146 -2.99 -0.34 1.78
CA TRP A 146 -3.53 0.68 0.88
C TRP A 146 -3.39 0.24 -0.57
N GLY A 147 -4.40 -0.45 -1.08
CA GLY A 147 -4.36 -1.08 -2.40
C GLY A 147 -4.56 -2.60 -2.32
N SER A 148 -4.44 -3.28 -3.46
CA SER A 148 -4.68 -4.71 -3.55
C SER A 148 -3.38 -5.51 -3.42
N MET A 149 -3.20 -6.18 -2.28
CA MET A 149 -2.04 -7.04 -2.04
C MET A 149 -2.00 -8.31 -2.91
N ASN A 150 -3.14 -8.71 -3.50
CA ASN A 150 -3.21 -9.91 -4.33
C ASN A 150 -2.25 -9.85 -5.53
N THR A 151 -2.08 -8.68 -6.13
CA THR A 151 -1.14 -8.50 -7.25
C THR A 151 0.28 -8.24 -6.80
N GLU A 152 0.46 -7.49 -5.71
CA GLU A 152 1.77 -7.04 -5.25
C GLU A 152 2.60 -8.17 -4.65
N LEU A 153 1.97 -9.12 -3.94
CA LEU A 153 2.68 -10.21 -3.26
C LEU A 153 2.95 -11.45 -4.13
N GLN A 154 2.67 -11.40 -5.44
CA GLN A 154 2.81 -12.56 -6.32
C GLN A 154 4.24 -13.12 -6.40
N SER A 155 5.26 -12.25 -6.39
CA SER A 155 6.67 -12.68 -6.40
C SER A 155 7.05 -13.41 -5.11
N VAL A 156 6.49 -13.00 -3.98
CA VAL A 156 6.74 -13.55 -2.64
C VAL A 156 6.25 -15.00 -2.53
N ILE A 157 5.14 -15.31 -3.20
CA ILE A 157 4.62 -16.68 -3.32
C ILE A 157 5.62 -17.56 -4.07
N ARG A 158 6.24 -17.06 -5.15
CA ARG A 158 7.25 -17.79 -5.92
C ARG A 158 8.52 -18.06 -5.12
N MET A 159 8.82 -17.22 -4.13
CA MET A 159 9.93 -17.43 -3.19
C MET A 159 9.60 -18.46 -2.09
N ASN A 160 8.40 -19.07 -2.12
CA ASN A 160 7.90 -20.00 -1.11
C ASN A 160 7.85 -19.43 0.32
N LEU A 161 7.80 -18.10 0.47
CA LEU A 161 7.71 -17.45 1.79
C LEU A 161 6.34 -17.64 2.44
N PHE A 162 5.27 -17.71 1.63
CA PHE A 162 3.93 -18.08 2.06
C PHE A 162 3.08 -18.55 0.87
N THR A 163 1.87 -19.04 1.15
CA THR A 163 0.92 -19.54 0.13
C THR A 163 -0.27 -18.60 -0.06
N TRP A 164 -0.81 -18.56 -1.28
CA TRP A 164 -2.05 -17.85 -1.59
C TRP A 164 -3.17 -18.82 -1.98
N PRO A 165 -4.44 -18.59 -1.57
CA PRO A 165 -4.93 -17.48 -0.74
C PRO A 165 -4.36 -17.51 0.67
N SER A 166 -4.07 -16.32 1.22
CA SER A 166 -3.69 -16.17 2.63
C SER A 166 -4.86 -16.56 3.53
N LEU A 167 -4.56 -17.12 4.70
CA LEU A 167 -5.56 -17.43 5.74
C LEU A 167 -5.92 -16.21 6.60
N ALA A 168 -5.05 -15.20 6.65
CA ALA A 168 -5.36 -13.93 7.29
C ALA A 168 -6.44 -13.15 6.54
N LEU A 169 -7.20 -12.33 7.25
CA LEU A 169 -8.15 -11.38 6.66
C LEU A 169 -7.39 -10.17 6.11
N LEU A 170 -7.38 -9.99 4.80
CA LEU A 170 -6.82 -8.80 4.16
C LEU A 170 -7.89 -7.73 3.95
N ILE A 171 -7.65 -6.53 4.46
CA ILE A 171 -8.52 -5.36 4.30
C ILE A 171 -7.80 -4.32 3.45
N ASN A 172 -8.34 -4.05 2.27
CA ASN A 172 -7.93 -2.92 1.46
C ASN A 172 -8.58 -1.63 2.00
N LEU A 173 -7.76 -0.80 2.66
CA LEU A 173 -8.21 0.48 3.20
C LEU A 173 -8.67 1.44 2.11
N GLN A 174 -8.11 1.36 0.89
CA GLN A 174 -8.52 2.22 -0.21
C GLN A 174 -10.00 2.01 -0.59
N ASP A 175 -10.48 0.77 -0.51
CA ASP A 175 -11.88 0.42 -0.81
C ASP A 175 -12.81 0.72 0.38
N ALA A 176 -12.31 0.57 1.60
CA ALA A 176 -13.07 0.85 2.82
C ALA A 176 -13.20 2.35 3.14
N PHE A 177 -12.24 3.17 2.70
CA PHE A 177 -12.14 4.58 3.05
C PHE A 177 -13.35 5.43 2.62
N PRO A 178 -13.91 5.32 1.39
CA PRO A 178 -15.09 6.09 1.00
C PRO A 178 -16.27 5.92 1.95
N GLY A 179 -16.55 4.68 2.35
CA GLY A 179 -17.65 4.37 3.27
C GLY A 179 -17.43 4.96 4.66
N TRP A 180 -16.19 4.90 5.16
CA TRP A 180 -15.81 5.60 6.40
C TRP A 180 -15.96 7.11 6.27
N TYR A 181 -15.44 7.69 5.19
CA TYR A 181 -15.46 9.13 4.92
C TYR A 181 -16.88 9.68 4.93
N SER A 182 -17.82 9.05 4.22
CA SER A 182 -19.22 9.47 4.20
C SER A 182 -19.89 9.48 5.58
N ARG A 183 -19.44 8.62 6.52
CA ARG A 183 -19.95 8.61 7.91
C ARG A 183 -19.22 9.59 8.82
N ALA A 184 -17.95 9.87 8.54
CA ALA A 184 -17.10 10.74 9.36
C ALA A 184 -17.29 12.23 9.02
N GLN A 185 -17.96 12.56 7.91
CA GLN A 185 -18.26 13.94 7.56
C GLN A 185 -19.06 14.63 8.67
N PRO A 186 -18.61 15.80 9.15
CA PRO A 186 -19.36 16.55 10.15
C PRO A 186 -20.73 16.94 9.58
N PHE A 187 -21.79 16.64 10.33
CA PHE A 187 -23.14 17.05 9.97
C PHE A 187 -23.21 18.58 9.88
N CYS A 188 -23.59 19.09 8.72
CA CYS A 188 -23.87 20.51 8.58
C CYS A 188 -25.22 20.84 9.23
N LYS A 189 -25.19 21.67 10.27
CA LYS A 189 -26.41 22.17 10.96
C LYS A 189 -27.38 22.91 10.03
N VAL A 190 -26.87 23.51 8.95
CA VAL A 190 -27.68 24.25 7.96
C VAL A 190 -28.39 23.32 6.96
N CYS A 191 -27.73 22.23 6.55
CA CYS A 191 -28.28 21.27 5.59
C CYS A 191 -29.14 20.17 6.25
N CYS A 192 -29.12 20.09 7.58
CA CYS A 192 -29.87 19.07 8.33
C CYS A 192 -30.46 19.67 9.62
N PRO A 193 -31.62 20.35 9.56
CA PRO A 193 -32.18 20.97 10.76
C PRO A 193 -32.81 19.95 11.72
N VAL A 194 -33.30 18.79 11.24
CA VAL A 194 -34.05 17.83 12.08
C VAL A 194 -33.97 16.41 11.52
N GLN A 195 -33.07 15.56 12.03
CA GLN A 195 -33.22 14.08 11.98
C GLN A 195 -32.56 13.44 13.21
N LEU A 196 -33.10 13.77 14.39
CA LEU A 196 -33.23 12.78 15.46
C LEU A 196 -34.54 12.06 15.17
N LEU A 197 -34.47 10.75 14.87
CA LEU A 197 -35.55 9.79 14.60
C LEU A 197 -35.60 9.27 13.14
N PHE A 198 -35.22 8.00 13.02
CA PHE A 198 -35.42 7.08 11.90
C PHE A 198 -34.52 7.18 10.66
N THR A 199 -33.51 6.31 10.68
CA THR A 199 -33.11 5.34 9.65
C THR A 199 -33.34 5.65 8.16
N VAL A 200 -32.25 5.47 7.40
CA VAL A 200 -32.14 5.31 5.94
C VAL A 200 -32.38 6.58 5.11
N MET A 201 -31.33 7.38 4.93
CA MET A 201 -31.27 8.36 3.85
C MET A 201 -30.08 8.04 2.93
N SER A 202 -30.43 7.40 1.81
CA SER A 202 -29.91 7.62 0.47
C SER A 202 -28.67 8.52 0.36
N SER A 203 -27.57 7.90 -0.07
CA SER A 203 -26.39 8.56 -0.64
C SER A 203 -26.80 9.45 -1.81
N ASN A 204 -26.65 10.78 -1.67
CA ASN A 204 -26.28 11.74 -2.74
C ASN A 204 -26.57 13.22 -2.43
N TYR A 205 -26.90 13.61 -1.21
CA TYR A 205 -27.00 15.03 -0.87
C TYR A 205 -25.64 15.58 -0.40
N SER A 206 -24.87 16.13 -1.35
CA SER A 206 -23.68 16.93 -1.01
C SER A 206 -24.13 18.25 -0.40
N CYS A 207 -24.00 18.37 0.92
CA CYS A 207 -24.22 19.65 1.57
C CYS A 207 -23.11 20.64 1.17
N THR A 208 -23.50 21.81 0.67
CA THR A 208 -22.57 22.91 0.26
C THR A 208 -21.83 23.56 1.44
N CYS A 209 -22.15 23.16 2.67
CA CYS A 209 -21.68 23.79 3.90
C CYS A 209 -20.55 23.00 4.59
N SER A 210 -20.21 21.81 4.10
CA SER A 210 -18.98 21.09 4.45
C SER A 210 -17.86 21.45 3.48
N ASN A 211 -16.65 21.70 3.99
CA ASN A 211 -15.43 21.89 3.19
C ASN A 211 -15.41 20.89 2.02
N ALA A 212 -15.17 21.41 0.81
CA ALA A 212 -15.18 20.65 -0.42
C ALA A 212 -14.42 19.34 -0.24
N SER A 213 -15.07 18.24 -0.62
CA SER A 213 -14.43 16.93 -0.69
C SER A 213 -13.03 17.07 -1.29
N PRO A 214 -11.99 16.42 -0.73
CA PRO A 214 -10.65 16.47 -1.31
C PRO A 214 -10.62 15.87 -2.73
N TYR A 215 -11.69 15.18 -3.12
CA TYR A 215 -11.96 14.70 -4.47
C TYR A 215 -13.07 15.53 -5.11
N VAL A 216 -12.74 16.16 -6.24
CA VAL A 216 -13.68 16.90 -7.08
C VAL A 216 -14.52 15.94 -7.94
N ASN A 217 -13.93 14.81 -8.33
CA ASN A 217 -14.57 13.83 -9.20
C ASN A 217 -15.04 12.59 -8.41
N PRO A 218 -16.32 12.19 -8.51
CA PRO A 218 -16.85 11.01 -7.80
C PRO A 218 -16.20 9.67 -8.17
N GLY A 219 -15.56 9.57 -9.33
CA GLY A 219 -14.87 8.36 -9.80
C GLY A 219 -13.39 8.27 -9.42
N GLU A 220 -12.82 9.29 -8.78
CA GLU A 220 -11.42 9.27 -8.38
C GLU A 220 -11.21 8.35 -7.18
N LYS A 221 -10.23 7.44 -7.30
CA LYS A 221 -9.82 6.61 -6.17
C LYS A 221 -9.14 7.46 -5.10
N TRP A 222 -9.45 7.15 -3.84
CA TRP A 222 -8.75 7.75 -2.71
C TRP A 222 -7.25 7.41 -2.77
N SER A 223 -6.41 8.40 -2.59
CA SER A 223 -4.97 8.28 -2.42
C SER A 223 -4.65 8.35 -0.93
N LEU A 224 -3.62 7.62 -0.52
CA LEU A 224 -3.21 7.58 0.89
C LEU A 224 -2.87 8.99 1.40
N GLN A 225 -2.17 9.80 0.60
CA GLN A 225 -1.83 11.17 0.95
C GLN A 225 -3.07 12.04 1.20
N ASN A 226 -4.11 11.91 0.37
CA ASN A 226 -5.35 12.66 0.58
C ASN A 226 -6.12 12.18 1.81
N ALA A 227 -6.11 10.87 2.06
CA ALA A 227 -6.70 10.29 3.26
C ALA A 227 -6.02 10.83 4.54
N ILE A 228 -4.70 10.74 4.64
CA ILE A 228 -3.94 11.25 5.80
C ILE A 228 -4.13 12.76 5.99
N ARG A 229 -4.09 13.52 4.90
CA ARG A 229 -4.35 14.97 4.94
C ARG A 229 -5.73 15.27 5.50
N TYR A 230 -6.76 14.53 5.08
CA TYR A 230 -8.11 14.76 5.56
C TYR A 230 -8.30 14.33 7.01
N THR A 231 -7.80 13.16 7.39
CA THR A 231 -8.04 12.59 8.72
C THR A 231 -7.17 13.21 9.81
N ALA A 232 -5.94 13.56 9.49
CA ALA A 232 -4.96 14.00 10.47
C ALA A 232 -4.44 15.42 10.24
N ASN A 233 -4.75 16.05 9.10
CA ASN A 233 -4.18 17.34 8.69
C ASN A 233 -2.63 17.31 8.63
N LEU A 234 -2.08 16.18 8.16
CA LEU A 234 -0.64 15.92 8.08
C LEU A 234 -0.21 15.53 6.66
N PHE A 235 1.09 15.68 6.41
CA PHE A 235 1.75 15.23 5.19
C PHE A 235 2.46 13.89 5.43
N LEU A 236 2.22 12.90 4.56
CA LEU A 236 2.95 11.63 4.61
C LEU A 236 4.13 11.75 3.66
N ASP A 237 5.31 12.00 4.21
CA ASP A 237 6.51 12.03 3.39
C ASP A 237 6.89 10.60 3.01
N LYS A 238 6.75 10.28 1.71
CA LYS A 238 7.16 8.99 1.11
C LYS A 238 8.51 9.09 0.38
N SER A 239 9.24 10.21 0.51
CA SER A 239 10.52 10.41 -0.19
C SER A 239 11.71 9.73 0.46
#